data_AF-A0A943JIS4-F1
#
_entry.id   AF-A0A943JIS4-F1
#
_cell.length_a   1.000
_cell.length_b   1.000
_cell.length_c   1.000
_cell.angle_alpha   90.00
_cell.angle_beta   90.00
_cell.angle_gamma   90.00
#
_symmetry.space_group_name_H-M   'P 1'
#
loop_
_entity.id
_entity.type
_entity.pdbx_description
1 polymer ?
#
loop_
_entity_poly.entity_id
_entity_poly.type
_entity_poly.pdbx_seq_one_letter_code
_entity_poly.pdbx_strand_id
1 'polypeptide(L)'
;MKKVLLILLVLCLFGCGKKEELKKADEIKTPLDNVEDKIELIDEAKIKTLETSCYNIIDVAKTTYMESLMGVETILFGYVDSLDLVGEKPLSGTWEYIEGKGIKIEGVKFASAPNYSCSNDLTTGKVSCVKD
;
A
#
# COMPACT_ATOMS: atom_id res chain seq x y z
N MET A 1 -55.21 -38.47 -8.21
CA MET A 1 -55.10 -37.38 -7.21
C MET A 1 -53.84 -37.43 -6.34
N LYS A 2 -53.34 -38.60 -5.87
CA LYS A 2 -52.15 -38.67 -4.98
C LYS A 2 -50.81 -38.21 -5.58
N LYS A 3 -50.58 -38.33 -6.90
CA LYS A 3 -49.30 -37.94 -7.54
C LYS A 3 -49.06 -36.43 -7.65
N VAL A 4 -50.12 -35.61 -7.77
CA VAL A 4 -50.01 -34.15 -7.89
C VAL A 4 -49.65 -33.50 -6.54
N LEU A 5 -50.18 -34.05 -5.44
CA LEU A 5 -49.90 -33.56 -4.09
C LEU A 5 -48.44 -33.80 -3.67
N LEU A 6 -47.83 -34.91 -4.13
CA LEU A 6 -46.43 -35.23 -3.83
C LEU A 6 -45.44 -34.29 -4.54
N ILE A 7 -45.74 -33.88 -5.78
CA ILE A 7 -44.89 -32.94 -6.54
C ILE A 7 -44.95 -31.53 -5.94
N LEU A 8 -46.13 -31.08 -5.50
CA LEU A 8 -46.28 -29.77 -4.85
C LEU A 8 -45.51 -29.69 -3.52
N LEU A 9 -45.54 -30.76 -2.71
CA LEU A 9 -44.81 -30.85 -1.45
C LEU A 9 -43.29 -30.83 -1.65
N VAL A 10 -42.79 -31.51 -2.68
CA VAL A 10 -41.35 -31.52 -3.00
C VAL A 10 -40.90 -30.13 -3.44
N LEU A 11 -41.65 -29.44 -4.32
CA LEU A 11 -41.32 -28.07 -4.76
C LEU A 11 -41.33 -27.06 -3.60
N CYS A 12 -42.27 -27.18 -2.66
CA CYS A 12 -42.30 -26.34 -1.45
C CYS A 12 -41.09 -26.56 -0.55
N LEU A 13 -40.68 -27.81 -0.33
CA LEU A 13 -39.51 -28.12 0.51
C LEU A 13 -38.19 -27.68 -0.13
N PHE A 14 -38.02 -27.87 -1.45
CA PHE A 14 -36.84 -27.40 -2.18
C PHE A 14 -36.76 -25.86 -2.25
N GLY A 15 -37.90 -25.17 -2.39
CA GLY A 15 -37.95 -23.71 -2.37
C GLY A 15 -37.71 -23.10 -0.99
N CYS A 16 -38.19 -23.76 0.07
CA CYS A 16 -38.01 -23.28 1.45
C CYS A 16 -36.55 -23.43 1.93
N GLY A 17 -35.91 -24.58 1.63
CA GLY A 17 -34.51 -24.82 1.97
C GLY A 17 -33.56 -23.83 1.30
N LYS A 18 -33.71 -23.59 -0.01
CA LYS A 18 -32.87 -22.61 -0.73
C LYS A 18 -33.05 -21.18 -0.22
N LYS A 19 -34.26 -20.77 0.16
CA LYS A 19 -34.53 -19.40 0.63
C LYS A 19 -33.91 -19.13 1.99
N GLU A 20 -33.76 -20.15 2.83
CA GLU A 20 -33.11 -20.02 4.13
C GLU A 20 -31.57 -20.02 4.02
N GLU A 21 -31.01 -20.81 3.10
CA GLU A 21 -29.58 -20.76 2.80
C GLU A 21 -29.14 -19.42 2.19
N LEU A 22 -29.95 -18.83 1.30
CA LEU A 22 -29.68 -17.49 0.77
C LEU A 22 -29.70 -16.41 1.87
N LYS A 23 -30.65 -16.47 2.82
CA LYS A 23 -30.68 -15.53 3.95
C LYS A 23 -29.44 -15.65 4.83
N LYS A 24 -28.99 -16.88 5.11
CA LYS A 24 -27.77 -17.14 5.89
C LYS A 24 -26.51 -16.64 5.15
N ALA A 25 -26.47 -16.78 3.82
CA ALA A 25 -25.37 -16.27 3.01
C ALA A 25 -25.34 -14.72 2.98
N ASP A 26 -26.49 -14.07 2.85
CA ASP A 26 -26.59 -12.60 2.86
C ASP A 26 -26.21 -12.00 4.24
N GLU A 27 -26.57 -12.68 5.33
CA GLU A 27 -26.18 -12.31 6.70
C GLU A 27 -24.68 -12.44 6.96
N ILE A 28 -23.98 -13.33 6.27
CA ILE A 28 -22.52 -13.51 6.39
C ILE A 28 -21.76 -12.58 5.43
N LYS A 29 -22.33 -12.28 4.26
CA LYS A 29 -21.71 -11.42 3.26
C LYS A 29 -21.62 -9.97 3.73
N THR A 30 -22.67 -9.44 4.35
CA THR A 30 -22.70 -8.03 4.78
C THR A 30 -21.59 -7.70 5.81
N PRO A 31 -21.32 -8.53 6.83
CA PRO A 31 -20.16 -8.36 7.71
C PRO A 31 -18.81 -8.53 7.00
N LEU A 32 -18.71 -9.41 5.99
CA LEU A 32 -17.47 -9.64 5.25
C LEU A 32 -17.09 -8.41 4.40
N ASP A 33 -18.05 -7.87 3.63
CA ASP A 33 -17.87 -6.66 2.82
C ASP A 33 -17.41 -5.48 3.72
N ASN A 34 -18.02 -5.31 4.90
CA ASN A 34 -17.63 -4.28 5.88
C ASN A 34 -16.22 -4.45 6.48
N VAL A 35 -15.69 -5.67 6.49
CA VAL A 35 -14.33 -5.96 6.97
C VAL A 35 -13.33 -5.69 5.86
N GLU A 36 -13.64 -6.08 4.62
CA GLU A 36 -12.83 -5.82 3.42
C GLU A 36 -12.63 -4.30 3.21
N ASP A 37 -13.70 -3.51 3.26
CA ASP A 37 -13.65 -2.05 3.13
C ASP A 37 -12.73 -1.40 4.19
N LYS A 38 -12.74 -1.91 5.42
CA LYS A 38 -11.88 -1.41 6.50
C LYS A 38 -10.41 -1.76 6.28
N ILE A 39 -10.12 -2.93 5.70
CA ILE A 39 -8.76 -3.34 5.37
C ILE A 39 -8.20 -2.44 4.27
N GLU A 40 -9.00 -2.14 3.24
CA GLU A 40 -8.61 -1.23 2.15
C GLU A 40 -8.29 0.17 2.69
N LEU A 41 -9.15 0.74 3.54
CA LEU A 41 -8.91 2.05 4.17
C LEU A 41 -7.65 2.06 5.05
N ILE A 42 -7.35 0.95 5.75
CA ILE A 42 -6.13 0.82 6.55
C ILE A 42 -4.88 0.78 5.66
N ASP A 43 -4.94 0.06 4.54
CA ASP A 43 -3.82 -0.04 3.62
C ASP A 43 -3.57 1.28 2.90
N GLU A 44 -4.61 2.02 2.52
CA GLU A 44 -4.47 3.40 2.00
C GLU A 44 -3.79 4.34 3.01
N ALA A 45 -4.22 4.30 4.28
CA ALA A 45 -3.66 5.15 5.32
C ALA A 45 -2.17 4.85 5.55
N LYS A 46 -1.80 3.55 5.58
CA LYS A 46 -0.40 3.12 5.66
C LYS A 46 0.42 3.61 4.47
N ILE A 47 -0.08 3.44 3.24
CA ILE A 47 0.61 3.92 2.03
C ILE A 47 0.88 5.42 2.13
N LYS A 48 -0.09 6.23 2.53
CA LYS A 48 0.10 7.69 2.70
C LYS A 48 1.15 8.03 3.76
N THR A 49 1.21 7.27 4.86
CA THR A 49 2.27 7.45 5.87
C THR A 49 3.64 7.13 5.30
N LEU A 50 3.79 6.02 4.56
CA LEU A 50 5.05 5.65 3.90
C LEU A 50 5.50 6.67 2.85
N GLU A 51 4.56 7.18 2.05
CA GLU A 51 4.82 8.24 1.07
C GLU A 51 5.34 9.50 1.75
N THR A 52 4.72 9.90 2.87
CA THR A 52 5.16 11.05 3.68
C THR A 52 6.59 10.85 4.19
N SER A 53 6.90 9.66 4.74
CA SER A 53 8.26 9.32 5.18
C SER A 53 9.28 9.40 4.04
N CYS A 54 8.91 8.99 2.83
CA CYS A 54 9.78 9.09 1.65
C CYS A 54 10.05 10.52 1.19
N TYR A 55 9.09 11.44 1.32
CA TYR A 55 9.36 12.86 1.03
C TYR A 55 10.43 13.43 1.98
N ASN A 56 10.42 13.04 3.26
CA ASN A 56 11.49 13.42 4.19
C ASN A 56 12.86 12.87 3.74
N ILE A 57 12.90 11.64 3.21
CA ILE A 57 14.14 11.06 2.64
C ILE A 57 14.63 11.89 1.46
N ILE A 58 13.74 12.29 0.55
CA ILE A 58 14.07 13.14 -0.60
C ILE A 58 14.65 14.48 -0.14
N ASP A 59 14.05 15.11 0.87
CA ASP A 59 14.49 16.40 1.39
C ASP A 59 15.86 16.31 2.07
N VAL A 60 16.11 15.26 2.87
CA VAL A 60 17.41 15.04 3.50
C VAL A 60 18.47 14.69 2.47
N ALA A 61 18.19 13.79 1.52
CA ALA A 61 19.11 13.49 0.42
C ALA A 61 19.45 14.73 -0.43
N LYS A 62 18.46 15.59 -0.69
CA LYS A 62 18.68 16.87 -1.37
C LYS A 62 19.60 17.79 -0.57
N THR A 63 19.44 17.82 0.75
CA THR A 63 20.30 18.59 1.66
C THR A 63 21.71 18.03 1.65
N THR A 64 21.88 16.71 1.78
CA THR A 64 23.18 16.02 1.67
C THR A 64 23.89 16.33 0.35
N TYR A 65 23.18 16.29 -0.77
CA TYR A 65 23.73 16.69 -2.06
C TYR A 65 24.19 18.16 -2.05
N MET A 66 23.33 19.09 -1.61
CA MET A 66 23.65 20.53 -1.56
C MET A 66 24.84 20.84 -0.65
N GLU A 67 24.95 20.16 0.49
CA GLU A 67 26.09 20.28 1.40
C GLU A 67 27.37 19.75 0.76
N SER A 68 27.28 18.65 0.00
CA SER A 68 28.45 18.10 -0.72
C SER A 68 28.98 19.05 -1.80
N LEU A 69 28.13 19.91 -2.39
CA LEU A 69 28.57 20.95 -3.34
C LEU A 69 29.45 22.02 -2.68
N MET A 70 29.36 22.19 -1.36
CA MET A 70 30.23 23.09 -0.59
C MET A 70 31.49 22.38 -0.07
N GLY A 71 31.57 21.05 -0.23
CA GLY A 71 32.68 20.22 0.20
C GLY A 71 33.78 20.07 -0.87
N VAL A 72 34.73 19.18 -0.59
CA VAL A 72 35.81 18.80 -1.53
C VAL A 72 35.37 17.75 -2.55
N GLU A 73 34.35 16.95 -2.23
CA GLU A 73 33.81 15.91 -3.08
C GLU A 73 32.29 16.04 -3.17
N THR A 74 31.77 15.97 -4.39
CA THR A 74 30.33 15.98 -4.65
C THR A 74 29.77 14.58 -4.54
N ILE A 75 28.70 14.43 -3.75
CA ILE A 75 28.00 13.16 -3.54
C ILE A 75 26.77 13.15 -4.44
N LEU A 76 26.77 12.30 -5.46
CA LEU A 76 25.65 12.18 -6.41
C LEU A 76 24.72 11.00 -6.12
N PHE A 77 25.11 10.11 -5.22
CA PHE A 77 24.40 8.86 -4.93
C PHE A 77 24.68 8.42 -3.50
N GLY A 78 23.72 7.71 -2.88
CA GLY A 78 23.95 7.03 -1.61
C GLY A 78 22.82 6.07 -1.23
N TYR A 79 23.03 5.37 -0.12
CA TYR A 79 22.00 4.55 0.51
C TYR A 79 21.12 5.39 1.44
N VAL A 80 19.82 5.11 1.46
CA VAL A 80 18.87 5.87 2.29
C VAL A 80 19.00 5.58 3.78
N ASP A 81 19.54 4.42 4.16
CA ASP A 81 19.78 4.01 5.54
C ASP A 81 20.95 4.76 6.21
N SER A 82 21.77 5.41 5.38
CA SER A 82 22.95 6.19 5.79
C SER A 82 22.62 7.67 6.00
N LEU A 83 21.39 8.09 5.68
CA LEU A 83 20.92 9.46 5.87
C LEU A 83 20.53 9.71 7.34
N ASP A 84 20.82 10.93 7.83
CA ASP A 84 20.40 11.35 9.16
C ASP A 84 18.94 11.81 9.13
N LEU A 85 18.04 10.88 9.44
CA LEU A 85 16.59 11.07 9.37
C LEU A 85 15.98 11.13 10.77
N VAL A 86 14.99 12.01 10.94
CA VAL A 86 14.13 12.03 12.13
C VAL A 86 12.93 11.10 11.90
N GLY A 87 12.70 10.16 12.82
CA GLY A 87 11.56 9.24 12.78
C GLY A 87 11.95 7.82 12.38
N GLU A 88 11.08 7.14 11.62
CA GLU A 88 11.34 5.78 11.15
C GLU A 88 12.47 5.79 10.11
N LYS A 89 13.52 5.01 10.37
CA LYS A 89 14.63 4.84 9.43
C LYS A 89 14.28 3.80 8.37
N PRO A 90 14.59 4.06 7.09
CA PRO A 90 14.46 3.05 6.06
C PRO A 90 15.47 1.92 6.29
N LEU A 91 15.09 0.71 5.91
CA LEU A 91 15.92 -0.49 5.99
C LEU A 91 16.78 -0.68 4.74
N SER A 92 16.32 -0.21 3.60
CA SER A 92 16.98 -0.36 2.32
C SER A 92 16.50 0.70 1.33
N GLY A 93 17.22 0.81 0.22
CA GLY A 93 16.92 1.71 -0.89
C GLY A 93 18.08 2.64 -1.18
N THR A 94 17.97 3.37 -2.27
CA THR A 94 19.00 4.29 -2.72
C THR A 94 18.42 5.64 -3.07
N TRP A 95 19.25 6.67 -3.04
CA TRP A 95 18.97 7.97 -3.63
C TRP A 95 20.05 8.34 -4.65
N GLU A 96 19.66 9.07 -5.69
CA GLU A 96 20.54 9.55 -6.75
C GLU A 96 20.13 10.96 -7.16
N TYR A 97 21.10 11.86 -7.34
CA TYR A 97 20.88 13.14 -7.98
C TYR A 97 20.88 12.97 -9.50
N ILE A 98 19.75 13.31 -10.12
CA ILE A 98 19.60 13.34 -11.57
C ILE A 98 19.65 14.79 -12.04
N GLU A 99 20.68 15.12 -12.82
CA GLU A 99 20.93 16.48 -13.31
C GLU A 99 19.69 17.07 -14.00
N GLY A 100 19.33 18.29 -13.59
CA GLY A 100 18.16 19.00 -14.12
C GLY A 100 16.80 18.43 -13.73
N LYS A 101 16.74 17.32 -12.97
CA LYS A 101 15.47 16.69 -12.55
C LYS A 101 15.29 16.63 -11.03
N GLY A 102 16.37 16.45 -10.26
CA GLY A 102 16.32 16.39 -8.79
C GLY A 102 16.69 15.03 -8.23
N ILE A 103 16.25 14.75 -6.99
CA ILE A 103 16.60 13.51 -6.27
C ILE A 103 15.62 12.39 -6.61
N LYS A 104 16.15 11.30 -7.14
CA LYS A 104 15.44 10.04 -7.32
C LYS A 104 15.67 9.16 -6.09
N ILE A 105 14.62 8.53 -5.58
CA ILE A 105 14.68 7.43 -4.62
C ILE A 105 14.17 6.16 -5.28
N GLU A 106 14.79 5.03 -4.95
CA GLU A 106 14.42 3.73 -5.51
C GLU A 106 14.53 2.62 -4.47
N GLY A 107 13.53 1.73 -4.46
CA GLY A 107 13.54 0.52 -3.61
C GLY A 107 13.51 0.80 -2.10
N VAL A 108 12.90 1.90 -1.67
CA VAL A 108 12.87 2.28 -0.24
C VAL A 108 11.92 1.38 0.53
N LYS A 109 12.42 0.75 1.60
CA LYS A 109 11.63 -0.14 2.47
C LYS A 109 11.71 0.28 3.93
N PHE A 110 10.63 0.06 4.66
CA PHE A 110 10.50 0.38 6.08
C PHE A 110 10.18 -0.87 6.90
N ALA A 111 10.58 -0.88 8.17
CA ALA A 111 10.32 -2.00 9.07
C ALA A 111 8.82 -2.13 9.40
N SER A 112 8.11 -1.01 9.44
CA SER A 112 6.66 -0.94 9.66
C SER A 112 5.83 -1.55 8.52
N ALA A 113 6.41 -1.66 7.32
CA ALA A 113 5.75 -2.18 6.12
C ALA A 113 6.75 -2.92 5.21
N PRO A 114 7.26 -4.08 5.63
CA PRO A 114 8.39 -4.76 4.96
C PRO A 114 8.05 -5.31 3.58
N ASN A 115 6.75 -5.45 3.29
CA ASN A 115 6.20 -5.94 2.03
C ASN A 115 5.84 -4.81 1.06
N TYR A 116 6.25 -3.57 1.35
CA TYR A 116 6.08 -2.43 0.46
C TYR A 116 7.44 -1.88 0.04
N SER A 117 7.50 -1.42 -1.20
CA SER A 117 8.66 -0.75 -1.80
C SER A 117 8.23 0.59 -2.38
N CYS A 118 8.91 1.66 -1.97
CA CYS A 118 8.59 3.02 -2.36
C CYS A 118 9.63 3.59 -3.32
N SER A 119 9.19 4.41 -4.27
CA SER A 119 10.03 5.14 -5.22
C SER A 119 9.34 6.43 -5.64
N ASN A 120 10.06 7.36 -6.28
CA ASN A 120 9.44 8.55 -6.85
C ASN A 120 9.56 8.61 -8.37
N ASP A 121 8.56 9.24 -8.97
CA ASP A 121 8.56 9.63 -10.37
C ASP A 121 9.05 11.08 -10.46
N LEU A 122 10.20 11.29 -11.11
CA LEU A 122 10.80 12.62 -11.27
C LEU A 122 10.06 13.54 -12.25
N THR A 123 9.20 12.99 -13.10
CA THR A 123 8.38 13.79 -14.03
C THR A 123 7.18 14.41 -13.32
N THR A 124 6.58 13.69 -12.38
CA THR A 124 5.42 14.14 -11.61
C THR A 124 5.77 14.67 -10.22
N GLY A 125 6.97 14.33 -9.71
CA GLY A 125 7.41 14.61 -8.34
C GLY A 125 6.73 13.73 -7.29
N LYS A 126 5.92 12.75 -7.68
CA LYS A 126 5.14 11.93 -6.75
C LYS A 126 5.94 10.74 -6.25
N VAL A 127 5.85 10.48 -4.95
CA VAL A 127 6.20 9.19 -4.37
C VAL A 127 5.04 8.22 -4.58
N SER A 128 5.37 6.94 -4.79
CA SER A 128 4.41 5.85 -4.78
C SER A 128 5.02 4.64 -4.07
N CYS A 129 4.23 3.97 -3.24
CA CYS A 129 4.61 2.75 -2.57
C CYS A 129 3.76 1.59 -3.09
N VAL A 130 4.40 0.55 -3.59
CA VAL A 130 3.74 -0.63 -4.11
C VAL A 130 4.02 -1.82 -3.22
N LYS A 131 3.04 -2.72 -3.12
CA LYS A 131 3.21 -4.00 -2.45
C LYS A 131 4.05 -4.91 -3.33
N ASP A 132 5.09 -5.52 -2.77
CA ASP A 132 5.93 -6.51 -3.45
C ASP A 132 5.16 -7.81 -3.75
#